data_AF-A0A7X3WTF7-F1
#
_entry.id   AF-A0A7X3WTF7-F1
#
_cell.length_a   1.000
_cell.length_b   1.000
_cell.length_c   1.000
_cell.angle_alpha   90.00
_cell.angle_beta   90.00
_cell.angle_gamma   90.00
#
_symmetry.space_group_name_H-M   'P 1'
#
loop_
_entity.id
_entity.type
_entity.pdbx_description
1 polymer ?
#
loop_
_entity_poly.entity_id
_entity_poly.type
_entity_poly.pdbx_seq_one_letter_code
_entity_poly.pdbx_strand_id
1 'polypeptide(L)'
;ICPTYLFFYLLHFHASGQTRKLQKRTTGIRNLIFGDYKESRIPLPPLPEQRSIVHVLQTIQEAKFTRQREIALERERKAALMDYLFSHGTKDERRKQTEIGEIPENWEIVQLKEIANLRRENVKPKDNQNLNFVGLEHIDSGESTLKRWGDASAMKSAKNRFYPDDVLYGKLRSYLDKAVIAEMEGICSTDILVFTANSKIVPRFLVYLLHTEAFVNHAVATSTGISHPRTSWDSLGKFTFALPSLSEQRAIAAVFQAIDEKTAALEQEVEHLDELFRAMLDELMTGQRSAVPLIDTEMDV
;
A
#
# COMPACT_ATOMS: atom_id res chain seq x y z
N ILE A 1 12.89 -29.92 -27.08
CA ILE A 1 12.52 -28.55 -26.64
C ILE A 1 12.79 -28.43 -25.16
N CYS A 2 13.37 -27.33 -24.68
CA CYS A 2 13.47 -27.06 -23.24
C CYS A 2 12.04 -26.86 -22.67
N PRO A 3 11.61 -27.62 -21.63
CA PRO A 3 10.26 -27.49 -21.09
C PRO A 3 9.94 -26.07 -20.57
N THR A 4 10.91 -25.40 -19.94
CA THR A 4 10.74 -24.04 -19.41
C THR A 4 10.62 -23.00 -20.53
N TYR A 5 11.35 -23.18 -21.64
CA TYR A 5 11.16 -22.35 -22.83
C TYR A 5 9.73 -22.48 -23.36
N LEU A 6 9.24 -23.72 -23.47
CA LEU A 6 7.86 -23.97 -23.89
C LEU A 6 6.86 -23.29 -22.94
N PHE A 7 7.08 -23.36 -21.63
CA PHE A 7 6.25 -22.66 -20.66
C PHE A 7 6.19 -21.15 -20.93
N PHE A 8 7.33 -20.48 -21.07
CA PHE A 8 7.34 -19.04 -21.33
C PHE A 8 6.74 -18.68 -22.69
N TYR A 9 6.93 -19.52 -23.71
CA TYR A 9 6.25 -19.33 -25.00
C TYR A 9 4.73 -19.42 -24.84
N LEU A 10 4.22 -20.42 -24.13
CA LEU A 10 2.78 -20.55 -23.88
C LEU A 10 2.23 -19.38 -23.04
N LEU A 11 3.02 -18.88 -22.09
CA LEU A 11 2.68 -17.69 -21.31
C LEU A 11 2.58 -16.45 -22.22
N HIS A 12 3.55 -16.22 -23.09
CA HIS A 12 3.52 -15.14 -24.10
C HIS A 12 2.33 -15.28 -25.05
N PHE A 13 2.09 -16.49 -25.55
CA PHE A 13 0.98 -16.81 -26.45
C PHE A 13 -0.39 -16.51 -25.81
N HIS A 14 -0.53 -16.75 -24.51
CA HIS A 14 -1.69 -16.33 -23.74
C HIS A 14 -1.75 -14.81 -23.53
N ALA A 15 -0.66 -14.20 -23.07
CA ALA A 15 -0.59 -12.77 -22.74
C ALA A 15 -0.83 -11.86 -23.94
N SER A 16 -0.33 -12.24 -25.13
CA SER A 16 -0.56 -11.54 -26.40
C SER A 16 -1.99 -11.72 -26.95
N GLY A 17 -2.81 -12.53 -26.28
CA GLY A 17 -4.19 -12.79 -26.67
C GLY A 17 -4.35 -13.75 -27.85
N GLN A 18 -3.29 -14.42 -28.31
CA GLN A 18 -3.38 -15.40 -29.40
C GLN A 18 -4.28 -16.58 -29.02
N THR A 19 -4.27 -17.00 -27.76
CA THR A 19 -5.22 -18.00 -27.24
C THR A 19 -6.68 -17.59 -27.41
N ARG A 20 -7.01 -16.29 -27.38
CA ARG A 20 -8.39 -15.80 -27.58
C ARG A 20 -8.89 -16.04 -28.99
N LYS A 21 -8.00 -16.06 -29.99
CA LYS A 21 -8.33 -16.40 -31.39
C LYS A 21 -8.73 -17.87 -31.55
N LEU A 22 -8.32 -18.71 -30.60
CA LEU A 22 -8.55 -20.15 -30.58
C LEU A 22 -9.67 -20.53 -29.60
N GLN A 23 -10.48 -19.56 -29.17
CA GLN A 23 -11.62 -19.79 -28.30
C GLN A 23 -12.92 -19.84 -29.09
N LYS A 24 -13.75 -20.84 -28.80
CA LYS A 24 -15.15 -20.89 -29.23
C LYS A 24 -16.04 -20.48 -28.06
N ARG A 25 -16.95 -19.55 -28.32
CA ARG A 25 -17.98 -19.14 -27.35
C ARG A 25 -19.21 -20.04 -27.48
N THR A 26 -19.61 -20.68 -26.40
CA THR A 26 -20.95 -21.26 -26.21
C THR A 26 -21.75 -20.37 -25.25
N THR A 27 -22.96 -20.79 -24.86
CA THR A 27 -23.81 -20.05 -23.91
C THR A 27 -23.05 -19.80 -22.59
N GLY A 28 -22.62 -18.55 -22.38
CA GLY A 28 -21.96 -18.08 -21.16
C GLY A 28 -20.47 -18.43 -20.99
N ILE A 29 -19.94 -19.43 -21.72
CA ILE A 29 -18.58 -19.96 -21.51
C ILE A 29 -17.74 -19.82 -22.80
N ARG A 30 -16.45 -19.50 -22.65
CA ARG A 30 -15.46 -19.56 -23.74
C ARG A 30 -14.50 -20.70 -23.47
N ASN A 31 -14.45 -21.69 -24.36
CA ASN A 31 -13.52 -22.81 -24.28
C ASN A 31 -12.49 -22.72 -25.41
N LEU A 32 -11.27 -23.16 -25.10
CA LEU A 32 -10.22 -23.33 -26.09
C LEU A 32 -10.60 -24.48 -27.04
N ILE A 33 -10.43 -24.29 -28.34
CA ILE A 33 -10.54 -25.36 -29.32
C ILE A 33 -9.22 -26.13 -29.27
N PHE A 34 -9.22 -27.26 -28.56
CA PHE A 34 -7.99 -27.99 -28.27
C PHE A 34 -7.27 -28.50 -29.53
N GLY A 35 -8.02 -28.85 -30.58
CA GLY A 35 -7.46 -29.23 -31.89
C GLY A 35 -6.62 -28.09 -32.48
N ASP A 36 -7.23 -26.93 -32.70
CA ASP A 36 -6.58 -25.75 -33.27
C ASP A 36 -5.38 -25.28 -32.42
N TYR A 37 -5.49 -25.38 -31.10
CA TYR A 37 -4.38 -25.08 -30.20
C TYR A 37 -3.20 -26.04 -30.37
N LYS A 38 -3.46 -27.34 -30.53
CA LYS A 38 -2.42 -28.35 -30.74
C LYS A 38 -1.73 -28.19 -32.10
N GLU A 39 -2.44 -27.69 -33.10
CA GLU A 39 -1.91 -27.42 -34.44
C GLU A 39 -1.14 -26.08 -34.54
N SER A 40 -1.19 -25.26 -33.50
CA SER A 40 -0.49 -23.98 -33.46
C SER A 40 1.02 -24.19 -33.56
N ARG A 41 1.65 -23.50 -34.52
CA ARG A 41 3.11 -23.55 -34.70
C ARG A 41 3.80 -22.79 -33.58
N ILE A 42 4.95 -23.33 -33.16
CA ILE A 42 5.77 -22.77 -32.08
C ILE A 42 7.13 -22.40 -32.68
N PRO A 43 7.64 -21.17 -32.49
CA PRO A 43 9.00 -20.83 -32.83
C PRO A 43 9.94 -21.68 -31.99
N LEU A 44 10.83 -22.41 -32.65
CA LEU A 44 11.75 -23.35 -32.03
C LEU A 44 13.19 -22.96 -32.34
N PRO A 45 13.77 -21.99 -31.59
CA PRO A 45 15.16 -21.61 -31.78
C PRO A 45 16.11 -22.73 -31.35
N PRO A 46 17.42 -22.65 -31.64
CA PRO A 46 18.40 -23.63 -31.18
C PRO A 46 18.42 -23.79 -29.65
N LEU A 47 18.85 -24.96 -29.15
CA LEU A 47 18.88 -25.22 -27.70
C LEU A 47 19.69 -24.19 -26.87
N PRO A 48 20.84 -23.66 -27.34
CA PRO A 48 21.54 -22.59 -26.63
C PRO A 48 20.65 -21.35 -26.44
N GLU A 49 20.02 -20.87 -27.51
CA GLU A 49 19.09 -19.73 -27.46
C GLU A 49 17.90 -20.01 -26.53
N GLN A 50 17.28 -21.20 -26.59
CA GLN A 50 16.20 -21.56 -25.67
C GLN A 50 16.63 -21.47 -24.20
N ARG A 51 17.84 -21.94 -23.88
CA ARG A 51 18.38 -21.90 -22.51
C ARG A 51 18.69 -20.47 -22.09
N SER A 52 19.24 -19.65 -22.98
CA SER A 52 19.52 -18.25 -22.70
C SER A 52 18.25 -17.44 -22.45
N ILE A 53 17.21 -17.63 -23.27
CA ILE A 53 15.91 -17.00 -23.08
C ILE A 53 15.34 -17.35 -21.70
N VAL A 54 15.38 -18.64 -21.34
CA VAL A 54 14.90 -19.12 -20.05
C VAL A 54 15.67 -18.47 -18.91
N HIS A 55 16.99 -18.42 -18.98
CA HIS A 55 17.82 -17.83 -17.94
C HIS A 55 17.47 -16.36 -17.72
N VAL A 56 17.46 -15.54 -18.79
CA VAL A 56 17.13 -14.11 -18.69
C VAL A 56 15.77 -13.88 -18.03
N LEU A 57 14.74 -14.60 -18.47
CA LEU A 57 13.38 -14.45 -17.94
C LEU A 57 13.28 -14.92 -16.48
N GLN A 58 13.97 -16.00 -16.11
CA GLN A 58 14.00 -16.48 -14.72
C GLN A 58 14.74 -15.50 -13.80
N THR A 59 15.88 -14.94 -14.23
CA THR A 59 16.64 -13.95 -13.44
C THR A 59 15.77 -12.75 -13.09
N ILE A 60 14.98 -12.23 -14.04
CA ILE A 60 14.06 -11.11 -13.78
C ILE A 60 12.96 -11.52 -12.79
N GLN A 61 12.40 -12.72 -12.93
CA GLN A 61 11.38 -13.23 -12.00
C GLN A 61 11.93 -13.46 -10.59
N GLU A 62 13.16 -13.96 -10.46
CA GLU A 62 13.85 -14.18 -9.19
C GLU A 62 14.15 -12.86 -8.49
N ALA A 63 14.62 -11.84 -9.23
CA ALA A 63 14.80 -10.49 -8.72
C ALA A 63 13.46 -9.92 -8.19
N LYS A 64 12.38 -10.08 -8.95
CA LYS A 64 11.04 -9.64 -8.54
C LYS A 64 10.57 -10.34 -7.26
N PHE A 65 10.71 -11.67 -7.20
CA PHE A 65 10.35 -12.45 -6.02
C PHE A 65 11.15 -12.02 -4.78
N THR A 66 12.44 -11.72 -4.97
CA THR A 66 13.32 -11.23 -3.91
C THR A 66 12.83 -9.89 -3.36
N ARG A 67 12.51 -8.93 -4.23
CA ARG A 67 11.95 -7.63 -3.82
C ARG A 67 10.61 -7.75 -3.12
N GLN A 68 9.72 -8.63 -3.58
CA GLN A 68 8.45 -8.90 -2.90
C GLN A 68 8.65 -9.48 -1.49
N ARG A 69 9.66 -10.33 -1.31
CA ARG A 69 10.01 -10.86 0.01
C ARG A 69 10.60 -9.79 0.92
N GLU A 70 11.42 -8.88 0.39
CA GLU A 70 11.92 -7.71 1.12
C GLU A 70 10.77 -6.80 1.59
N ILE A 71 9.78 -6.53 0.74
CA ILE A 71 8.57 -5.76 1.12
C ILE A 71 7.82 -6.43 2.28
N ALA A 72 7.63 -7.75 2.21
CA ALA A 72 6.95 -8.49 3.27
C ALA A 72 7.69 -8.37 4.62
N LEU A 73 9.02 -8.49 4.59
CA LEU A 73 9.87 -8.34 5.77
C LEU A 73 9.84 -6.91 6.35
N GLU A 74 9.85 -5.89 5.49
CA GLU A 74 9.74 -4.50 5.94
C GLU A 74 8.40 -4.21 6.62
N ARG A 75 7.30 -4.77 6.09
CA ARG A 75 5.98 -4.67 6.72
C ARG A 75 5.90 -5.38 8.07
N GLU A 76 6.48 -6.57 8.18
CA GLU A 76 6.59 -7.29 9.46
C GLU A 76 7.43 -6.49 10.47
N ARG A 77 8.58 -5.96 10.03
CA ARG A 77 9.43 -5.09 10.85
C ARG A 77 8.67 -3.85 11.32
N LYS A 78 7.91 -3.20 10.44
CA LYS A 78 7.07 -2.03 10.78
C LYS A 78 6.08 -2.39 11.88
N ALA A 79 5.36 -3.51 11.74
CA ALA A 79 4.38 -3.96 12.72
C ALA A 79 5.02 -4.25 14.09
N ALA A 80 6.15 -4.97 14.11
CA ALA A 80 6.88 -5.25 15.35
C ALA A 80 7.42 -3.97 16.03
N LEU A 81 7.95 -3.03 15.24
CA LEU A 81 8.41 -1.74 15.75
C LEU A 81 7.26 -0.85 16.22
N MET A 82 6.07 -0.95 15.61
CA MET A 82 4.88 -0.21 16.02
C MET A 82 4.51 -0.55 17.46
N ASP A 83 4.41 -1.84 17.78
CA ASP A 83 4.12 -2.31 19.13
C ASP A 83 5.20 -1.90 20.14
N TYR A 84 6.47 -2.06 19.74
CA TYR A 84 7.60 -1.73 20.60
C TYR A 84 7.72 -0.22 20.87
N LEU A 85 7.84 0.61 19.83
CA LEU A 85 8.17 2.04 19.97
C LEU A 85 7.05 2.86 20.61
N PHE A 86 5.78 2.49 20.41
CA PHE A 86 4.65 3.16 21.07
C PHE A 86 4.49 2.78 22.55
N SER A 87 5.21 1.76 23.03
CA SER A 87 5.21 1.31 24.42
C SER A 87 6.54 1.59 25.14
N HIS A 88 7.66 1.54 24.42
CA HIS A 88 9.02 1.57 24.96
C HIS A 88 9.76 2.87 24.63
N GLY A 89 9.31 3.63 23.63
CA GLY A 89 10.01 4.80 23.12
C GLY A 89 11.31 4.47 22.40
N THR A 90 12.15 5.48 22.22
CA THR A 90 13.41 5.41 21.46
C THR A 90 14.65 5.29 22.34
N LYS A 91 14.47 5.40 23.66
CA LYS A 91 15.55 5.47 24.64
C LYS A 91 15.35 4.42 25.71
N ASP A 92 16.47 3.98 26.28
CA ASP A 92 16.46 3.11 27.46
C ASP A 92 16.31 3.98 28.72
N GLU A 93 15.06 4.34 29.04
CA GLU A 93 14.70 5.15 30.20
C GLU A 93 14.01 4.30 31.28
N ARG A 94 14.03 4.81 32.52
CA ARG A 94 13.25 4.22 33.62
C ARG A 94 11.78 4.17 33.27
N ARG A 95 11.08 3.21 33.86
CA ARG A 95 9.69 2.90 33.54
C ARG A 95 8.79 3.02 34.76
N LYS A 96 7.52 3.29 34.50
CA LYS A 96 6.46 3.36 35.51
C LYS A 96 5.27 2.51 35.09
N GLN A 97 4.64 1.85 36.06
CA GLN A 97 3.40 1.12 35.86
C GLN A 97 2.21 2.09 35.82
N THR A 98 1.33 1.92 34.84
CA THR A 98 0.14 2.76 34.65
C THR A 98 -1.08 1.92 34.27
N GLU A 99 -2.26 2.56 34.11
CA GLU A 99 -3.48 1.88 33.66
C GLU A 99 -3.40 1.28 32.24
N ILE A 100 -2.49 1.77 31.39
CA ILE A 100 -2.29 1.29 30.02
C ILE A 100 -1.04 0.40 29.87
N GLY A 101 -0.46 -0.03 31.00
CA GLY A 101 0.75 -0.85 31.04
C GLY A 101 1.98 -0.10 31.53
N GLU A 102 3.14 -0.70 31.30
CA GLU A 102 4.43 -0.11 31.65
C GLU A 102 4.88 0.86 30.55
N ILE A 103 5.16 2.11 30.92
CA ILE A 103 5.57 3.17 29.98
C ILE A 103 6.82 3.91 30.50
N PRO A 104 7.57 4.62 29.64
CA PRO A 104 8.67 5.46 30.09
C PRO A 104 8.24 6.50 31.14
N GLU A 105 9.08 6.72 32.15
CA GLU A 105 8.76 7.56 33.31
C GLU A 105 8.40 8.99 32.92
N ASN A 106 9.05 9.51 31.87
CA ASN A 106 8.87 10.87 31.34
C ASN A 106 7.65 11.03 30.43
N TRP A 107 6.92 9.97 30.10
CA TRP A 107 5.75 10.03 29.23
C TRP A 107 4.48 10.37 30.00
N GLU A 108 3.59 11.12 29.38
CA GLU A 108 2.29 11.51 29.96
C GLU A 108 1.18 10.65 29.38
N ILE A 109 0.16 10.34 30.18
CA ILE A 109 -1.04 9.66 29.69
C ILE A 109 -2.05 10.73 29.29
N VAL A 110 -2.52 10.68 28.05
CA VAL A 110 -3.48 11.64 27.49
C VAL A 110 -4.55 10.93 26.69
N GLN A 111 -5.69 11.60 26.51
CA GLN A 111 -6.71 11.19 25.54
C GLN A 111 -6.50 11.87 24.18
N LEU A 112 -6.86 11.19 23.10
CA LEU A 112 -6.75 11.72 21.74
C LEU A 112 -7.38 13.11 21.59
N LYS A 113 -8.55 13.36 22.20
CA LYS A 113 -9.24 14.66 22.16
C LYS A 113 -8.48 15.81 22.84
N GLU A 114 -7.46 15.52 23.65
CA GLU A 114 -6.65 16.55 24.32
C GLU A 114 -5.54 17.08 23.40
N ILE A 115 -5.21 16.33 22.35
CA ILE A 115 -4.08 16.61 21.46
C ILE A 115 -4.49 16.78 19.99
N ALA A 116 -5.65 16.24 19.60
CA ALA A 116 -6.23 16.39 18.28
C ALA A 116 -7.65 16.95 18.37
N ASN A 117 -8.09 17.62 17.30
CA ASN A 117 -9.46 18.12 17.15
C ASN A 117 -10.08 17.61 15.86
N LEU A 118 -11.41 17.61 15.79
CA LEU A 118 -12.14 17.35 14.55
C LEU A 118 -12.34 18.66 13.77
N ARG A 119 -11.82 18.73 12.54
CA ARG A 119 -12.15 19.81 11.61
C ARG A 119 -13.61 19.67 11.16
N ARG A 120 -14.39 20.72 11.35
CA ARG A 120 -15.83 20.78 11.01
C ARG A 120 -16.12 21.70 9.82
N GLU A 121 -15.14 21.89 8.95
CA GLU A 121 -15.29 22.68 7.73
C GLU A 121 -15.98 21.84 6.65
N ASN A 122 -17.23 22.20 6.34
CA ASN A 122 -18.03 21.55 5.30
C ASN A 122 -18.13 22.47 4.08
N VAL A 123 -17.89 21.91 2.89
CA VAL A 123 -17.93 22.63 1.62
C VAL A 123 -18.85 21.95 0.61
N LYS A 124 -19.44 22.74 -0.27
CA LYS A 124 -20.15 22.24 -1.46
C LYS A 124 -19.14 22.08 -2.59
N PRO A 125 -19.04 20.89 -3.21
CA PRO A 125 -18.05 20.66 -4.27
C PRO A 125 -18.25 21.58 -5.49
N LYS A 126 -19.48 22.03 -5.76
CA LYS A 126 -19.79 22.95 -6.88
C LYS A 126 -18.94 24.23 -6.84
N ASP A 127 -18.60 24.71 -5.65
CA ASP A 127 -17.81 25.94 -5.45
C ASP A 127 -16.30 25.64 -5.33
N ASN A 128 -15.91 24.35 -5.41
CA ASN A 128 -14.56 23.85 -5.13
C ASN A 128 -14.14 22.76 -6.14
N GLN A 129 -14.56 22.88 -7.40
CA GLN A 129 -14.40 21.83 -8.41
C GLN A 129 -12.94 21.51 -8.76
N ASN A 130 -12.02 22.46 -8.51
CA ASN A 130 -10.59 22.30 -8.77
C ASN A 130 -9.84 21.56 -7.66
N LEU A 131 -10.50 21.21 -6.55
CA LEU A 131 -9.86 20.52 -5.43
C LEU A 131 -9.84 19.00 -5.66
N ASN A 132 -8.82 18.36 -5.10
CA ASN A 132 -8.72 16.91 -5.08
C ASN A 132 -9.77 16.31 -4.15
N PHE A 133 -10.38 15.18 -4.57
CA PHE A 133 -11.37 14.46 -3.79
C PHE A 133 -10.82 13.14 -3.23
N VAL A 134 -10.93 12.95 -1.93
CA VAL A 134 -10.54 11.71 -1.24
C VAL A 134 -11.77 10.93 -0.76
N GLY A 135 -11.99 9.75 -1.33
CA GLY A 135 -12.95 8.75 -0.87
C GLY A 135 -12.28 7.67 -0.02
N LEU A 136 -13.06 6.81 0.62
CA LEU A 136 -12.51 5.69 1.41
C LEU A 136 -11.78 4.67 0.54
N GLU A 137 -12.14 4.57 -0.73
CA GLU A 137 -11.51 3.77 -1.76
C GLU A 137 -10.11 4.28 -2.15
N HIS A 138 -9.81 5.55 -1.83
CA HIS A 138 -8.51 6.16 -2.09
C HIS A 138 -7.50 5.94 -0.96
N ILE A 139 -7.98 5.55 0.23
CA ILE A 139 -7.13 5.24 1.39
C ILE A 139 -6.89 3.73 1.45
N ASP A 140 -5.65 3.31 1.31
CA ASP A 140 -5.24 1.91 1.48
C ASP A 140 -5.15 1.53 2.96
N SER A 141 -5.30 0.24 3.24
CA SER A 141 -5.20 -0.29 4.60
C SER A 141 -3.75 -0.26 5.08
N GLY A 142 -3.49 0.31 6.26
CA GLY A 142 -2.17 0.36 6.89
C GLY A 142 -1.15 1.32 6.26
N GLU A 143 -1.53 2.02 5.19
CA GLU A 143 -0.71 3.04 4.54
C GLU A 143 -0.88 4.38 5.25
N SER A 144 0.22 5.11 5.44
CA SER A 144 0.24 6.37 6.19
C SER A 144 0.08 7.61 5.29
N THR A 145 0.16 7.46 3.96
CA THR A 145 0.10 8.54 2.97
C THR A 145 -0.89 8.24 1.84
N LEU A 146 -1.35 9.27 1.14
CA LEU A 146 -2.25 9.13 0.00
C LEU A 146 -1.48 8.83 -1.30
N LYS A 147 -1.80 7.70 -1.94
CA LYS A 147 -1.25 7.34 -3.27
C LYS A 147 -2.16 7.76 -4.44
N ARG A 148 -3.44 8.05 -4.16
CA ARG A 148 -4.45 8.34 -5.19
C ARG A 148 -5.57 9.26 -4.69
N TRP A 149 -6.22 9.94 -5.62
CA TRP A 149 -7.40 10.78 -5.38
C TRP A 149 -8.22 10.94 -6.65
N GLY A 150 -9.45 11.40 -6.50
CA GLY A 150 -10.36 11.71 -7.60
C GLY A 150 -10.58 13.21 -7.78
N ASP A 151 -11.54 13.54 -8.64
CA ASP A 151 -11.91 14.92 -8.98
C ASP A 151 -13.20 15.34 -8.24
N ALA A 152 -13.18 16.52 -7.61
CA ALA A 152 -14.32 17.07 -6.88
C ALA A 152 -15.52 17.44 -7.77
N SER A 153 -15.32 17.70 -9.06
CA SER A 153 -16.36 18.13 -10.01
C SER A 153 -17.51 17.13 -10.16
N ALA A 154 -17.25 15.83 -9.97
CA ALA A 154 -18.27 14.79 -10.01
C ALA A 154 -19.14 14.73 -8.74
N MET A 155 -18.77 15.44 -7.67
CA MET A 155 -19.41 15.33 -6.36
C MET A 155 -20.56 16.32 -6.20
N LYS A 156 -21.72 15.82 -5.73
CA LYS A 156 -22.93 16.64 -5.56
C LYS A 156 -23.23 17.03 -4.11
N SER A 157 -22.91 16.14 -3.16
CA SER A 157 -23.19 16.33 -1.74
C SER A 157 -22.06 17.05 -1.02
N ALA A 158 -22.36 17.64 0.14
CA ALA A 158 -21.37 18.26 1.03
C ALA A 158 -20.19 17.32 1.34
N LYS A 159 -19.02 17.92 1.55
CA LYS A 159 -17.75 17.25 1.83
C LYS A 159 -17.02 17.96 2.95
N ASN A 160 -16.15 17.23 3.65
CA ASN A 160 -15.25 17.83 4.62
C ASN A 160 -14.03 18.39 3.88
N ARG A 161 -13.58 19.59 4.23
CA ARG A 161 -12.33 20.16 3.71
C ARG A 161 -11.16 19.72 4.59
N PHE A 162 -9.98 19.55 4.00
CA PHE A 162 -8.74 19.24 4.70
C PHE A 162 -7.58 20.01 4.07
N TYR A 163 -6.50 20.15 4.84
CA TYR A 163 -5.28 20.87 4.46
C TYR A 163 -4.05 19.99 4.70
N PRO A 164 -2.88 20.37 4.18
CA PRO A 164 -1.63 19.72 4.56
C PRO A 164 -1.49 19.60 6.08
N ASP A 165 -0.92 18.48 6.53
CA ASP A 165 -0.75 18.07 7.94
C ASP A 165 -2.03 17.69 8.70
N ASP A 166 -3.21 17.75 8.08
CA ASP A 166 -4.39 17.10 8.65
C ASP A 166 -4.27 15.56 8.50
N VAL A 167 -4.85 14.81 9.44
CA VAL A 167 -4.92 13.35 9.36
C VAL A 167 -6.35 12.92 8.98
N LEU A 168 -6.47 12.20 7.88
CA LEU A 168 -7.73 11.69 7.35
C LEU A 168 -7.99 10.28 7.88
N TYR A 169 -9.05 10.11 8.66
CA TYR A 169 -9.40 8.83 9.28
C TYR A 169 -10.74 8.28 8.75
N GLY A 170 -10.72 7.06 8.21
CA GLY A 170 -11.92 6.38 7.72
C GLY A 170 -12.79 5.88 8.87
N LYS A 171 -13.96 6.48 9.08
CA LYS A 171 -14.84 6.12 10.22
C LYS A 171 -15.71 4.88 9.98
N LEU A 172 -15.74 4.37 8.74
CA LEU A 172 -16.52 3.21 8.34
C LEU A 172 -15.62 1.98 8.33
N ARG A 173 -16.05 0.90 9.01
CA ARG A 173 -15.32 -0.37 9.11
C ARG A 173 -13.89 -0.14 9.61
N SER A 174 -13.76 0.39 10.83
CA SER A 174 -12.49 0.77 11.45
C SER A 174 -11.43 -0.34 11.47
N TYR A 175 -11.84 -1.60 11.40
CA TYR A 175 -10.95 -2.76 11.26
C TYR A 175 -10.16 -2.81 9.94
N LEU A 176 -10.53 -1.99 8.94
CA LEU A 176 -9.78 -1.84 7.70
C LEU A 176 -8.55 -0.94 7.84
N ASP A 177 -8.34 -0.32 9.01
CA ASP A 177 -7.16 0.48 9.33
C ASP A 177 -6.81 1.51 8.24
N LYS A 178 -7.72 2.47 8.05
CA LYS A 178 -7.62 3.50 7.01
C LYS A 178 -7.38 4.86 7.64
N ALA A 179 -6.11 5.26 7.73
CA ALA A 179 -5.69 6.56 8.24
C ALA A 179 -4.52 7.08 7.40
N VAL A 180 -4.52 8.34 6.97
CA VAL A 180 -3.42 8.92 6.19
C VAL A 180 -3.17 10.37 6.58
N ILE A 181 -1.94 10.83 6.51
CA ILE A 181 -1.63 12.25 6.57
C ILE A 181 -1.89 12.88 5.20
N ALA A 182 -2.51 14.07 5.19
CA ALA A 182 -2.71 14.86 3.99
C ALA A 182 -1.43 15.66 3.69
N GLU A 183 -0.90 15.52 2.48
CA GLU A 183 0.25 16.30 1.98
C GLU A 183 -0.18 17.46 1.07
N MET A 184 -1.50 17.60 0.88
CA MET A 184 -2.12 18.56 0.00
C MET A 184 -3.43 19.07 0.61
N GLU A 185 -3.93 20.17 0.05
CA GLU A 185 -5.30 20.62 0.31
C GLU A 185 -6.30 19.84 -0.54
N GLY A 186 -7.49 19.57 0.02
CA GLY A 186 -8.57 18.97 -0.74
C GLY A 186 -9.88 18.82 0.03
N ILE A 187 -10.77 18.01 -0.53
CA ILE A 187 -12.04 17.64 0.09
C ILE A 187 -12.18 16.13 0.20
N CYS A 188 -12.80 15.63 1.26
CA CYS A 188 -12.98 14.21 1.47
C CYS A 188 -14.44 13.82 1.73
N SER A 189 -14.73 12.53 1.52
CA SER A 189 -16.02 11.93 1.86
C SER A 189 -16.42 12.24 3.31
N THR A 190 -17.72 12.34 3.57
CA THR A 190 -18.26 12.51 4.93
C THR A 190 -18.03 11.28 5.81
N ASP A 191 -17.69 10.12 5.22
CA ASP A 191 -17.23 8.93 5.96
C ASP A 191 -15.74 9.01 6.38
N ILE A 192 -15.06 10.12 6.06
CA ILE A 192 -13.72 10.42 6.54
C ILE A 192 -13.82 11.55 7.57
N LEU A 193 -13.24 11.32 8.75
CA LEU A 193 -13.02 12.35 9.77
C LEU A 193 -11.67 13.03 9.51
N VAL A 194 -11.63 14.35 9.64
CA VAL A 194 -10.41 15.14 9.44
C VAL A 194 -9.90 15.59 10.80
N PHE A 195 -8.78 15.03 11.24
CA PHE A 195 -8.15 15.36 12.52
C PHE A 195 -7.08 16.42 12.33
N THR A 196 -7.08 17.42 13.20
CA THR A 196 -6.06 18.47 13.25
C THR A 196 -5.24 18.30 14.52
N ALA A 197 -3.92 18.28 14.40
CA ALA A 197 -3.00 18.27 15.53
C ALA A 197 -2.96 19.63 16.25
N ASN A 198 -2.85 19.64 17.58
CA ASN A 198 -2.44 20.83 18.33
C ASN A 198 -0.92 20.85 18.57
N SER A 199 -0.43 21.83 19.32
CA SER A 199 1.02 22.01 19.57
C SER A 199 1.69 20.89 20.36
N LYS A 200 0.95 19.92 20.93
CA LYS A 200 1.48 18.81 21.72
C LYS A 200 1.75 17.54 20.91
N ILE A 201 1.26 17.47 19.66
CA ILE A 201 1.37 16.27 18.83
C ILE A 201 1.93 16.60 17.45
N VAL A 202 2.87 15.78 16.98
CA VAL A 202 3.35 15.84 15.59
C VAL A 202 2.35 15.11 14.69
N PRO A 203 1.85 15.72 13.59
CA PRO A 203 0.90 15.08 12.67
C PRO A 203 1.32 13.71 12.15
N ARG A 204 2.61 13.56 11.79
CA ARG A 204 3.16 12.27 11.35
C ARG A 204 3.18 11.22 12.46
N PHE A 205 3.46 11.61 13.70
CA PHE A 205 3.33 10.69 14.82
C PHE A 205 1.86 10.31 15.05
N LEU A 206 0.94 11.27 14.91
CA LEU A 206 -0.50 11.02 15.04
C LEU A 206 -0.98 9.98 14.03
N VAL A 207 -0.64 10.07 12.74
CA VAL A 207 -1.10 9.05 11.77
C VAL A 207 -0.58 7.66 12.13
N TYR A 208 0.68 7.51 12.56
CA TYR A 208 1.21 6.22 13.00
C TYR A 208 0.53 5.70 14.27
N LEU A 209 0.19 6.58 15.22
CA LEU A 209 -0.60 6.22 16.40
C LEU A 209 -1.94 5.58 16.00
N LEU A 210 -2.60 6.10 14.97
CA LEU A 210 -3.90 5.57 14.50
C LEU A 210 -3.79 4.18 13.84
N HIS A 211 -2.59 3.77 13.45
CA HIS A 211 -2.29 2.43 12.94
C HIS A 211 -1.85 1.44 14.01
N THR A 212 -1.71 1.87 15.27
CA THR A 212 -1.40 0.94 16.37
C THR A 212 -2.57 -0.01 16.60
N GLU A 213 -2.28 -1.26 16.95
CA GLU A 213 -3.32 -2.25 17.23
C GLU A 213 -4.24 -1.78 18.36
N ALA A 214 -3.67 -1.13 19.39
CA ALA A 214 -4.43 -0.55 20.49
C ALA A 214 -5.49 0.47 20.01
N PHE A 215 -5.14 1.36 19.09
CA PHE A 215 -6.09 2.33 18.55
C PHE A 215 -7.14 1.66 17.67
N VAL A 216 -6.72 0.77 16.75
CA VAL A 216 -7.64 0.05 15.86
C VAL A 216 -8.67 -0.76 16.68
N ASN A 217 -8.22 -1.47 17.71
CA ASN A 217 -9.08 -2.23 18.62
C ASN A 217 -10.07 -1.33 19.35
N HIS A 218 -9.63 -0.17 19.86
CA HIS A 218 -10.54 0.82 20.47
C HIS A 218 -11.58 1.34 19.48
N ALA A 219 -11.16 1.66 18.25
CA ALA A 219 -12.05 2.15 17.21
C ALA A 219 -13.10 1.09 16.79
N VAL A 220 -12.72 -0.18 16.73
CA VAL A 220 -13.63 -1.30 16.46
C VAL A 220 -14.60 -1.52 17.62
N ALA A 221 -14.10 -1.58 18.86
CA ALA A 221 -14.91 -1.81 20.05
C ALA A 221 -15.96 -0.71 20.29
N THR A 222 -15.67 0.51 19.85
CA THR A 222 -16.58 1.67 19.99
C THR A 222 -17.41 1.97 18.74
N SER A 223 -17.33 1.11 17.72
CA SER A 223 -18.14 1.22 16.50
C SER A 223 -19.57 0.72 16.71
N THR A 224 -20.52 1.31 15.98
CA THR A 224 -21.95 0.96 16.03
C THR A 224 -22.48 0.57 14.67
N GLY A 225 -23.46 -0.35 14.63
CA GLY A 225 -24.07 -0.86 13.40
C GLY A 225 -23.50 -2.21 12.96
N ILE A 226 -24.35 -3.07 12.37
CA ILE A 226 -24.02 -4.48 12.08
C ILE A 226 -23.32 -4.65 10.73
N SER A 227 -23.93 -4.17 9.64
CA SER A 227 -23.42 -4.38 8.28
C SER A 227 -22.35 -3.36 7.86
N HIS A 228 -22.42 -2.15 8.41
CA HIS A 228 -21.57 -1.01 8.09
C HIS A 228 -21.19 -0.30 9.39
N PRO A 229 -20.40 -0.95 10.26
CA PRO A 229 -20.04 -0.41 11.56
C PRO A 229 -19.33 0.93 11.38
N ARG A 230 -19.76 1.94 12.14
CA ARG A 230 -19.19 3.28 12.13
C ARG A 230 -18.74 3.68 13.52
N THR A 231 -17.58 4.30 13.59
CA THR A 231 -17.12 5.01 14.79
C THR A 231 -17.43 6.50 14.69
N SER A 232 -17.18 7.23 15.77
CA SER A 232 -17.44 8.67 15.88
C SER A 232 -16.24 9.36 16.54
N TRP A 233 -16.07 10.66 16.27
CA TRP A 233 -15.07 11.46 16.98
C TRP A 233 -15.23 11.40 18.50
N ASP A 234 -16.47 11.44 19.00
CA ASP A 234 -16.74 11.41 20.45
C ASP A 234 -16.31 10.09 21.11
N SER A 235 -16.29 8.99 20.35
CA SER A 235 -15.77 7.69 20.78
C SER A 235 -14.25 7.61 20.64
N LEU A 236 -13.72 7.97 19.47
CA LEU A 236 -12.28 7.90 19.18
C LEU A 236 -11.46 8.85 20.05
N GLY A 237 -11.98 10.05 20.31
CA GLY A 237 -11.33 11.06 21.13
C GLY A 237 -11.10 10.63 22.59
N LYS A 238 -11.76 9.56 23.05
CA LYS A 238 -11.56 8.97 24.39
C LYS A 238 -10.44 7.93 24.45
N PHE A 239 -9.84 7.58 23.32
CA PHE A 239 -8.70 6.68 23.29
C PHE A 239 -7.56 7.27 24.12
N THR A 240 -7.07 6.49 25.08
CA THR A 240 -5.98 6.87 25.99
C THR A 240 -4.69 6.24 25.51
N PHE A 241 -3.61 7.02 25.48
CA PHE A 241 -2.29 6.53 25.09
C PHE A 241 -1.17 7.30 25.81
N ALA A 242 0.04 6.75 25.73
CA ALA A 242 1.22 7.37 26.30
C ALA A 242 1.85 8.34 25.28
N LEU A 243 2.05 9.59 25.69
CA LEU A 243 2.53 10.68 24.85
C LEU A 243 4.01 10.99 25.15
N PRO A 244 4.93 10.74 24.22
CA PRO A 244 6.31 11.16 24.33
C PRO A 244 6.47 12.68 24.19
N SER A 245 7.68 13.17 24.52
CA SER A 245 8.10 14.52 24.14
C SER A 245 8.02 14.74 22.63
N LEU A 246 7.82 15.98 22.17
CA LEU A 246 7.80 16.31 20.74
C LEU A 246 9.08 15.87 19.99
N SER A 247 10.24 15.89 20.64
CA SER A 247 11.49 15.43 20.03
C SER A 247 11.44 13.93 19.75
N GLU A 248 10.91 13.16 20.69
CA GLU A 248 10.80 11.71 20.59
C GLU A 248 9.67 11.30 19.63
N GLN A 249 8.54 12.02 19.61
CA GLN A 249 7.50 11.84 18.59
C GLN A 249 8.06 11.98 17.17
N ARG A 250 8.91 12.98 16.93
CA ARG A 250 9.59 13.16 15.62
C ARG A 250 10.55 12.01 15.32
N ALA A 251 11.31 11.55 16.31
CA ALA A 251 12.23 10.42 16.13
C ALA A 251 11.48 9.13 15.77
N ILE A 252 10.40 8.81 16.50
CA ILE A 252 9.55 7.65 16.21
C ILE A 252 8.92 7.77 14.82
N ALA A 253 8.33 8.93 14.50
CA ALA A 253 7.74 9.16 13.18
C ALA A 253 8.76 9.04 12.05
N ALA A 254 10.00 9.50 12.24
CA ALA A 254 11.08 9.38 11.25
C ALA A 254 11.48 7.93 10.98
N VAL A 255 11.47 7.06 12.02
CA VAL A 255 11.72 5.62 11.84
C VAL A 255 10.67 5.00 10.93
N PHE A 256 9.39 5.23 11.21
CA PHE A 256 8.32 4.66 10.39
C PHE A 256 8.26 5.26 8.99
N GLN A 257 8.55 6.56 8.86
CA GLN A 257 8.64 7.21 7.55
C GLN A 257 9.75 6.57 6.71
N ALA A 258 10.93 6.31 7.27
CA ALA A 258 12.02 5.65 6.54
C ALA A 258 11.64 4.23 6.09
N ILE A 259 10.84 3.50 6.88
CA ILE A 259 10.32 2.18 6.49
C ILE A 259 9.31 2.30 5.35
N ASP A 260 8.39 3.26 5.43
CA ASP A 260 7.37 3.50 4.41
C ASP A 260 8.02 3.93 3.08
N GLU A 261 8.99 4.84 3.12
CA GLU A 261 9.75 5.29 1.94
C GLU A 261 10.51 4.14 1.29
N LYS A 262 11.18 3.30 2.09
CA LYS A 262 11.86 2.09 1.58
C LYS A 262 10.86 1.12 0.96
N THR A 263 9.71 0.90 1.60
CA THR A 263 8.68 -0.01 1.11
C THR A 263 8.12 0.48 -0.22
N ALA A 264 7.83 1.78 -0.34
CA ALA A 264 7.35 2.39 -1.57
C ALA A 264 8.39 2.29 -2.71
N ALA A 265 9.67 2.50 -2.43
CA ALA A 265 10.74 2.32 -3.42
C ALA A 265 10.82 0.86 -3.92
N LEU A 266 10.72 -0.12 -3.02
CA LEU A 266 10.69 -1.54 -3.38
C LEU A 266 9.45 -1.90 -4.19
N GLU A 267 8.29 -1.34 -3.88
CA GLU A 267 7.05 -1.52 -4.65
C GLU A 267 7.23 -1.02 -6.09
N GLN A 268 7.85 0.15 -6.28
CA GLN A 268 8.18 0.67 -7.61
C GLN A 268 9.17 -0.22 -8.36
N GLU A 269 10.21 -0.75 -7.68
CA GLU A 269 11.13 -1.71 -8.30
C GLU A 269 10.41 -2.97 -8.79
N VAL A 270 9.44 -3.50 -8.02
CA VAL A 270 8.62 -4.65 -8.42
C VAL A 270 7.78 -4.34 -9.66
N GLU A 271 7.24 -3.12 -9.77
CA GLU A 271 6.51 -2.67 -10.96
C GLU A 271 7.42 -2.61 -12.19
N HIS A 272 8.59 -1.98 -12.08
CA HIS A 272 9.57 -1.91 -13.17
C HIS A 272 10.06 -3.30 -13.61
N LEU A 273 10.28 -4.23 -12.66
CA LEU A 273 10.65 -5.61 -12.98
C LEU A 273 9.53 -6.36 -13.71
N ASP A 274 8.26 -6.07 -13.39
CA ASP A 274 7.12 -6.65 -14.10
C ASP A 274 7.01 -6.12 -15.54
N GLU A 275 7.24 -4.82 -15.74
CA GLU A 275 7.32 -4.20 -17.07
C GLU A 275 8.47 -4.76 -17.89
N LEU A 276 9.66 -4.84 -17.30
CA LEU A 276 10.85 -5.44 -17.92
C LEU A 276 10.59 -6.90 -18.31
N PHE A 277 9.99 -7.69 -17.42
CA PHE A 277 9.64 -9.07 -17.71
C PHE A 277 8.70 -9.18 -18.92
N ARG A 278 7.65 -8.34 -18.98
CA ARG A 278 6.71 -8.35 -20.11
C ARG A 278 7.37 -7.96 -21.43
N ALA A 279 8.22 -6.94 -21.41
CA ALA A 279 8.96 -6.50 -22.60
C ALA A 279 9.92 -7.59 -23.09
N MET A 280 10.74 -8.14 -22.19
CA MET A 280 11.69 -9.21 -22.53
C MET A 280 10.98 -10.49 -22.98
N LEU A 281 9.86 -10.84 -22.35
CA LEU A 281 9.04 -11.97 -22.77
C LEU A 281 8.57 -11.80 -24.22
N ASP A 282 8.12 -10.61 -24.62
CA ASP A 282 7.69 -10.35 -25.98
C ASP A 282 8.85 -10.39 -26.98
N GLU A 283 9.92 -9.63 -26.73
CA GLU A 283 11.06 -9.52 -27.64
C GLU A 283 11.75 -10.86 -27.88
N LEU A 284 11.92 -11.66 -26.82
CA LEU A 284 12.59 -12.96 -26.90
C LEU A 284 11.70 -14.05 -27.54
N MET A 285 10.39 -14.07 -27.24
CA MET A 285 9.48 -15.08 -27.82
C MET A 285 9.13 -14.81 -29.28
N THR A 286 9.21 -13.55 -29.71
CA THR A 286 9.02 -13.17 -31.12
C THR A 286 10.31 -13.20 -31.92
N GLY A 287 11.47 -13.35 -31.27
CA GLY A 287 12.78 -13.34 -31.91
C GLY A 287 13.24 -11.96 -32.40
N GLN A 288 12.62 -10.88 -31.90
CA GLN A 288 13.10 -9.50 -32.14
C GLN A 288 14.49 -9.28 -31.53
N ARG A 289 14.80 -10.02 -30.46
CA ARG A 289 16.10 -10.02 -29.79
C ARG A 289 16.56 -11.45 -29.51
N SER A 290 17.87 -11.71 -29.65
CA SER A 290 18.51 -12.95 -29.18
C SER A 290 18.96 -12.79 -27.73
N ALA A 291 18.77 -13.82 -26.91
CA ALA A 291 19.16 -13.85 -25.51
C ALA A 291 20.62 -14.26 -25.29
N VAL A 292 21.26 -14.94 -26.24
CA VAL A 292 22.67 -15.41 -26.08
C VAL A 292 23.62 -14.24 -25.76
N PRO A 293 23.61 -13.11 -26.50
CA PRO A 293 24.51 -11.99 -26.21
C PRO A 293 24.26 -11.30 -24.87
N LEU A 294 23.08 -11.49 -24.26
CA LEU A 294 22.72 -10.85 -22.99
C LEU A 294 23.35 -11.55 -21.78
N ILE A 295 23.77 -12.81 -21.95
CA ILE A 295 24.37 -13.62 -20.89
C ILE A 295 25.89 -13.63 -21.02
N ASP A 296 26.41 -13.62 -22.24
CA ASP A 296 27.86 -13.63 -22.50
C ASP A 296 28.55 -12.34 -21.99
N THR A 297 27.82 -11.23 -21.85
CA THR A 297 28.37 -9.98 -21.29
C THR A 297 28.65 -10.02 -19.78
N GLU A 298 28.14 -11.00 -19.04
CA GLU A 298 28.40 -11.14 -17.58
C GLU A 298 29.56 -12.10 -17.24
N MET A 299 30.18 -12.75 -18.24
CA MET A 299 31.28 -13.72 -18.01
C MET A 299 32.70 -13.16 -18.19
N ASP A 300 32.84 -11.87 -18.55
CA ASP A 300 34.13 -11.20 -18.82
C ASP A 300 34.48 -10.08 -17.81
N VAL A 301 33.99 -10.14 -16.56
CA VAL A 301 34.41 -9.24 -15.46
C VAL A 301 34.78 -10.02 -14.20
#